data_AF-A0A1I0WGX1-F1
#
_entry.id   AF-A0A1I0WGX1-F1
#
_cell.length_a   1.000
_cell.length_b   1.000
_cell.length_c   1.000
_cell.angle_alpha   90.00
_cell.angle_beta   90.00
_cell.angle_gamma   90.00
#
_symmetry.space_group_name_H-M   'P 1'
#
loop_
_entity.id
_entity.type
_entity.pdbx_description
1 polymer ?
#
loop_
_entity_poly.entity_id
_entity_poly.type
_entity_poly.pdbx_seq_one_letter_code
_entity_poly.pdbx_strand_id
1 'polypeptide(L)'
;MSDFSRRTLVRGAAWAVPVISVAATVPAFAASRCSVNGGITVGPNTTTGYRAICSSQAQQSTPTTIKQVYGNGELPQYIDICTCDQITGWYRWRETDTLSGFQIEVDGLHVDQFGANQGYRPAVFLDVNPDGTGGCKRFALSYRTSTERSRTNRQNFSITWTLERSTGGQDGPWVQVDQFTRQVSIIRTTGTNNNDGTDFNQCSTQGRIAAGATD
;
A
#
# COMPACT_ATOMS: atom_id res chain seq x y z
N MET A 1 -4.64 100.21 29.92
CA MET A 1 -3.92 100.37 28.64
C MET A 1 -3.32 99.02 28.29
N SER A 2 -3.70 98.55 27.10
CA SER A 2 -3.10 97.53 26.23
C SER A 2 -2.05 96.57 26.81
N ASP A 3 -2.31 95.26 26.69
CA ASP A 3 -1.51 94.49 25.73
C ASP A 3 -2.20 93.20 25.29
N PHE A 4 -2.46 93.12 23.98
CA PHE A 4 -2.93 91.93 23.30
C PHE A 4 -1.71 91.05 22.97
N SER A 5 -1.55 89.92 23.67
CA SER A 5 -0.60 88.88 23.25
C SER A 5 -1.28 87.93 22.27
N ARG A 6 -0.96 88.04 20.98
CA ARG A 6 -1.41 87.09 19.95
C ARG A 6 -0.55 85.83 20.05
N ARG A 7 -1.12 84.72 20.52
CA ARG A 7 -0.50 83.39 20.46
C ARG A 7 -0.75 82.76 19.10
N THR A 8 0.33 82.42 18.41
CA THR A 8 0.36 81.65 17.16
C THR A 8 -0.08 80.21 17.45
N LEU A 9 -1.26 79.81 16.95
CA LEU A 9 -1.66 78.40 16.94
C LEU A 9 -1.04 77.73 15.71
N VAL A 10 -0.04 76.87 15.93
CA VAL A 10 0.52 76.02 14.89
C VAL A 10 -0.50 74.92 14.56
N ARG A 11 -0.99 74.89 13.31
CA ARG A 11 -1.76 73.76 12.77
C ARG A 11 -0.81 72.56 12.60
N GLY A 12 -0.77 71.68 13.58
CA GLY A 12 -0.22 70.34 13.39
C GLY A 12 -1.16 69.54 12.48
N ALA A 13 -0.73 69.26 11.25
CA ALA A 13 -1.39 68.27 10.41
C ALA A 13 -1.11 66.88 11.00
N ALA A 14 -2.08 66.32 11.73
CA ALA A 14 -2.06 64.91 12.09
C ALA A 14 -2.43 64.11 10.84
N TRP A 15 -1.43 63.60 10.13
CA TRP A 15 -1.65 62.62 9.06
C TRP A 15 -1.92 61.27 9.73
N ALA A 16 -3.19 60.89 9.77
CA ALA A 16 -3.60 59.56 10.18
C ALA A 16 -3.07 58.56 9.15
N VAL A 17 -2.12 57.72 9.55
CA VAL A 17 -1.73 56.55 8.76
C VAL A 17 -2.82 55.49 8.99
N PRO A 18 -3.54 55.03 7.95
CA PRO A 18 -4.45 53.92 8.12
C PRO A 18 -3.64 52.67 8.45
N VAL A 19 -3.80 52.16 9.66
CA VAL A 19 -3.33 50.82 10.01
C VAL A 19 -4.26 49.84 9.28
N ILE A 20 -3.79 49.30 8.16
CA ILE A 20 -4.43 48.13 7.56
C ILE A 20 -4.07 46.95 8.46
N SER A 21 -5.00 46.58 9.34
CA SER A 21 -4.94 45.26 9.97
C SER A 21 -5.21 44.23 8.87
N VAL A 22 -4.14 43.58 8.41
CA VAL A 22 -4.32 42.39 7.58
C VAL A 22 -4.86 41.34 8.54
N ALA A 23 -6.17 41.12 8.52
CA ALA A 23 -6.71 39.87 9.01
C ALA A 23 -6.10 38.79 8.10
N ALA A 24 -5.02 38.16 8.56
CA ALA A 24 -4.65 36.88 8.01
C ALA A 24 -5.90 36.02 8.18
N THR A 25 -6.48 35.56 7.07
CA THR A 25 -7.34 34.39 7.14
C THR A 25 -6.46 33.33 7.78
N VAL A 26 -6.64 33.08 9.08
CA VAL A 26 -6.22 31.81 9.65
C VAL A 26 -7.01 30.83 8.80
N PRO A 27 -6.39 30.05 7.88
CA PRO A 27 -7.14 28.96 7.31
C PRO A 27 -7.55 28.15 8.53
N ALA A 28 -8.85 28.16 8.83
CA ALA A 28 -9.45 27.16 9.69
C ALA A 28 -9.33 25.85 8.90
N PHE A 29 -8.11 25.33 8.80
CA PHE A 29 -7.89 23.91 8.89
C PHE A 29 -8.49 23.55 10.25
N ALA A 30 -9.80 23.26 10.26
CA ALA A 30 -10.20 22.04 10.90
C ALA A 30 -9.32 20.97 10.25
N ALA A 31 -8.14 20.77 10.84
CA ALA A 31 -7.27 19.68 10.50
C ALA A 31 -8.12 18.46 10.78
N SER A 32 -8.74 17.93 9.72
CA SER A 32 -9.12 16.54 9.64
C SER A 32 -8.01 15.76 10.34
N ARG A 33 -8.30 15.14 11.50
CA ARG A 33 -7.26 14.38 12.21
C ARG A 33 -6.85 13.16 11.38
N CYS A 34 -7.57 12.92 10.29
CA CYS A 34 -7.16 12.10 9.18
C CYS A 34 -6.09 12.81 8.33
N SER A 35 -4.85 12.38 8.52
CA SER A 35 -3.78 12.49 7.52
C SER A 35 -4.02 11.56 6.31
N VAL A 36 -4.97 10.62 6.42
CA VAL A 36 -5.31 9.61 5.41
C VAL A 36 -6.82 9.60 5.17
N ASN A 37 -7.26 9.66 3.90
CA ASN A 37 -8.63 9.24 3.60
C ASN A 37 -8.78 7.78 4.04
N GLY A 38 -9.85 7.45 4.77
CA GLY A 38 -10.15 6.05 5.08
C GLY A 38 -10.16 5.24 3.79
N GLY A 39 -9.48 4.10 3.76
CA GLY A 39 -9.17 3.42 2.52
C GLY A 39 -8.01 2.45 2.61
N ILE A 40 -7.58 1.98 1.44
CA ILE A 40 -6.43 1.10 1.26
C ILE A 40 -5.27 1.90 0.69
N THR A 41 -4.18 1.97 1.43
CA THR A 41 -2.91 2.52 0.96
C THR A 41 -1.92 1.40 0.73
N VAL A 42 -1.17 1.47 -0.35
CA VAL A 42 -0.14 0.49 -0.68
C VAL A 42 1.23 1.16 -0.51
N GLY A 43 2.16 0.46 0.14
CA GLY A 43 3.54 0.94 0.29
C GLY A 43 4.23 1.26 -1.05
N PRO A 44 5.40 1.92 -1.00
CA PRO A 44 6.17 2.19 -2.20
C PRO A 44 6.68 0.88 -2.82
N ASN A 45 6.91 0.89 -4.13
CA ASN A 45 7.63 -0.19 -4.78
C ASN A 45 9.09 -0.16 -4.34
N THR A 46 9.59 -1.30 -3.92
CA THR A 46 11.01 -1.50 -3.59
C THR A 46 11.49 -2.77 -4.26
N THR A 47 12.80 -2.87 -4.48
CA THR A 47 13.41 -4.10 -4.98
C THR A 47 13.16 -5.23 -3.98
N THR A 48 12.38 -6.22 -4.40
CA THR A 48 11.86 -7.28 -3.54
C THR A 48 12.07 -8.63 -4.21
N GLY A 49 12.59 -9.59 -3.45
CA GLY A 49 12.70 -10.96 -3.92
C GLY A 49 11.35 -11.66 -3.96
N TYR A 50 11.15 -12.54 -4.94
CA TYR A 50 10.01 -13.45 -4.96
C TYR A 50 10.49 -14.88 -5.18
N ARG A 51 9.73 -15.82 -4.63
CA ARG A 51 10.04 -17.26 -4.66
C ARG A 51 9.30 -17.97 -5.79
N ALA A 52 9.82 -19.11 -6.22
CA ALA A 52 9.09 -20.05 -7.05
C ALA A 52 8.47 -21.15 -6.19
N ILE A 53 7.27 -21.56 -6.56
CA ILE A 53 6.51 -22.63 -5.90
C ILE A 53 6.06 -23.69 -6.92
N CYS A 54 5.60 -24.84 -6.44
CA CYS A 54 5.06 -25.88 -7.33
C CYS A 54 3.76 -25.42 -8.02
N SER A 55 3.64 -25.68 -9.32
CA SER A 55 2.49 -25.29 -10.14
C SER A 55 1.18 -25.93 -9.68
N SER A 56 1.22 -27.22 -9.34
CA SER A 56 0.08 -27.98 -8.85
C SER A 56 -0.45 -27.51 -7.49
N GLN A 57 0.35 -26.73 -6.76
CA GLN A 57 0.03 -26.19 -5.44
C GLN A 57 -0.23 -24.68 -5.46
N ALA A 58 -0.35 -24.08 -6.65
CA ALA A 58 -0.45 -22.63 -6.80
C ALA A 58 -1.53 -22.00 -5.89
N GLN A 59 -2.70 -22.64 -5.77
CA GLN A 59 -3.81 -22.11 -4.97
C GLN A 59 -3.74 -22.44 -3.47
N GLN A 60 -2.75 -23.22 -3.03
CA GLN A 60 -2.61 -23.55 -1.60
C GLN A 60 -2.12 -22.34 -0.81
N SER A 61 -2.56 -22.20 0.44
CA SER A 61 -2.09 -21.13 1.32
C SER A 61 -0.58 -21.23 1.56
N THR A 62 -0.09 -22.45 1.81
CA THR A 62 1.30 -22.78 2.13
C THR A 62 1.88 -23.83 1.18
N PRO A 63 2.20 -23.47 -0.07
CA PRO A 63 2.75 -24.39 -1.05
C PRO A 63 4.23 -24.69 -0.77
N THR A 64 4.72 -25.78 -1.35
CA THR A 64 6.14 -26.10 -1.40
C THR A 64 6.87 -25.03 -2.19
N THR A 65 7.85 -24.39 -1.54
CA THR A 65 8.79 -23.51 -2.20
C THR A 65 9.85 -24.34 -2.90
N ILE A 66 9.88 -24.25 -4.24
CA ILE A 66 10.88 -24.97 -5.05
C ILE A 66 12.15 -24.14 -5.20
N LYS A 67 12.07 -22.79 -5.14
CA LYS A 67 13.25 -21.91 -5.12
C LYS A 67 12.99 -20.66 -4.30
N GLN A 68 13.75 -20.47 -3.22
CA GLN A 68 13.57 -19.35 -2.30
C GLN A 68 13.92 -17.99 -2.94
N VAL A 69 14.95 -17.97 -3.79
CA VAL A 69 15.39 -16.78 -4.53
C VAL A 69 15.27 -17.06 -6.01
N TYR A 70 14.09 -16.80 -6.57
CA TYR A 70 13.80 -17.06 -7.98
C TYR A 70 13.94 -15.81 -8.86
N GLY A 71 13.52 -14.66 -8.33
CA GLY A 71 13.65 -13.40 -9.03
C GLY A 71 13.52 -12.20 -8.11
N ASN A 72 13.60 -11.02 -8.71
CA ASN A 72 13.34 -9.76 -8.03
C ASN A 72 12.40 -8.87 -8.85
N GLY A 73 11.79 -7.90 -8.17
CA GLY A 73 10.90 -6.95 -8.80
C GLY A 73 10.77 -5.66 -8.01
N GLU A 74 10.25 -4.63 -8.68
CA GLU A 74 9.80 -3.41 -8.01
C GLU A 74 8.37 -3.64 -7.54
N LEU A 75 8.25 -4.07 -6.28
CA LEU A 75 7.02 -4.57 -5.68
C LEU A 75 6.77 -3.87 -4.33
N PRO A 76 5.51 -3.61 -3.96
CA PRO A 76 5.21 -3.02 -2.66
C PRO A 76 5.50 -3.97 -1.49
N GLN A 77 5.86 -3.44 -0.32
CA GLN A 77 6.19 -4.29 0.85
C GLN A 77 5.02 -4.53 1.80
N TYR A 78 4.01 -3.69 1.74
CA TYR A 78 2.89 -3.73 2.66
C TYR A 78 1.67 -3.05 2.06
N ILE A 79 0.52 -3.35 2.66
CA ILE A 79 -0.69 -2.54 2.55
C ILE A 79 -1.07 -2.03 3.93
N ASP A 80 -1.63 -0.83 3.98
CA ASP A 80 -2.26 -0.24 5.14
C ASP A 80 -3.75 -0.10 4.84
N ILE A 81 -4.59 -0.62 5.75
CA ILE A 81 -6.02 -0.38 5.73
C ILE A 81 -6.33 0.54 6.90
N CYS A 82 -6.78 1.73 6.59
CA CYS A 82 -7.03 2.78 7.57
C CYS A 82 -8.49 3.18 7.57
N THR A 83 -9.00 3.49 8.76
CA THR A 83 -10.26 4.21 8.92
C THR A 83 -9.99 5.69 9.04
N CYS A 84 -10.98 6.51 8.66
CA CYS A 84 -11.01 7.90 9.04
C CYS A 84 -11.74 8.07 10.38
N ASP A 85 -11.51 9.21 11.05
CA ASP A 85 -12.14 9.60 12.30
C ASP A 85 -13.66 9.33 12.22
N GLN A 86 -14.19 8.67 13.25
CA GLN A 86 -15.60 8.28 13.42
C GLN A 86 -16.13 7.08 12.63
N ILE A 87 -15.31 6.38 11.84
CA ILE A 87 -15.78 5.20 11.09
C ILE A 87 -15.16 3.91 11.64
N THR A 88 -15.93 3.16 12.44
CA THR A 88 -15.59 1.79 12.82
C THR A 88 -16.27 0.78 11.89
N GLY A 89 -15.71 -0.42 11.77
CA GLY A 89 -16.40 -1.50 11.08
C GLY A 89 -15.52 -2.64 10.62
N TRP A 90 -16.17 -3.62 10.00
CA TRP A 90 -15.51 -4.73 9.35
C TRP A 90 -15.12 -4.37 7.92
N TYR A 91 -13.87 -4.66 7.59
CA TYR A 91 -13.28 -4.45 6.28
C TYR A 91 -12.74 -5.76 5.74
N ARG A 92 -12.84 -5.95 4.43
CA ARG A 92 -12.16 -7.02 3.72
C ARG A 92 -11.63 -6.47 2.41
N TRP A 93 -10.67 -7.16 1.82
CA TRP A 93 -10.11 -6.74 0.55
C TRP A 93 -9.71 -7.95 -0.27
N ARG A 94 -9.48 -7.72 -1.56
CA ARG A 94 -8.90 -8.70 -2.47
C ARG A 94 -7.83 -8.07 -3.33
N GLU A 95 -6.87 -8.87 -3.76
CA GLU A 95 -5.84 -8.49 -4.73
C GLU A 95 -6.01 -9.27 -6.03
N THR A 96 -5.98 -8.57 -7.16
CA THR A 96 -5.92 -9.15 -8.49
C THR A 96 -4.76 -8.57 -9.27
N ASP A 97 -4.14 -9.35 -10.12
CA ASP A 97 -3.05 -8.89 -10.98
C ASP A 97 -3.23 -9.37 -12.43
N THR A 98 -2.53 -8.72 -13.35
CA THR A 98 -2.65 -9.02 -14.79
C THR A 98 -1.60 -10.04 -15.27
N LEU A 99 -0.83 -10.64 -14.36
CA LEU A 99 0.27 -11.54 -14.70
C LEU A 99 -0.02 -12.97 -14.24
N SER A 100 -0.41 -13.82 -15.19
CA SER A 100 -0.72 -15.22 -14.92
C SER A 100 0.39 -15.94 -14.14
N GLY A 101 -0.04 -16.75 -13.15
CA GLY A 101 0.83 -17.52 -12.26
C GLY A 101 1.66 -16.68 -11.29
N PHE A 102 1.40 -15.38 -11.16
CA PHE A 102 1.99 -14.52 -10.13
C PHE A 102 1.00 -14.40 -8.97
N GLN A 103 1.51 -14.36 -7.75
CA GLN A 103 0.68 -14.48 -6.57
C GLN A 103 1.22 -13.60 -5.45
N ILE A 104 0.30 -12.86 -4.83
CA ILE A 104 0.55 -12.04 -3.65
C ILE A 104 0.19 -12.82 -2.40
N GLU A 105 1.10 -12.82 -1.46
CA GLU A 105 0.92 -13.33 -0.10
C GLU A 105 0.80 -12.15 0.85
N VAL A 106 -0.15 -12.23 1.76
CA VAL A 106 -0.38 -11.27 2.84
C VAL A 106 -0.05 -11.97 4.13
N ASP A 107 0.91 -11.43 4.89
CA ASP A 107 1.48 -12.05 6.09
C ASP A 107 1.91 -13.51 5.84
N GLY A 108 2.46 -13.77 4.64
CA GLY A 108 2.95 -15.08 4.22
C GLY A 108 1.89 -16.06 3.71
N LEU A 109 0.61 -15.66 3.68
CA LEU A 109 -0.49 -16.51 3.21
C LEU A 109 -1.03 -16.05 1.87
N HIS A 110 -1.27 -16.99 0.96
CA HIS A 110 -2.06 -16.76 -0.24
C HIS A 110 -3.52 -17.10 0.00
N VAL A 111 -4.42 -16.36 -0.64
CA VAL A 111 -5.84 -16.72 -0.74
C VAL A 111 -6.13 -17.06 -2.19
N ASP A 112 -6.80 -18.20 -2.38
CA ASP A 112 -7.26 -18.66 -3.68
C ASP A 112 -8.22 -17.62 -4.30
N GLN A 113 -7.80 -17.06 -5.43
CA GLN A 113 -8.55 -16.04 -6.16
C GLN A 113 -9.86 -16.59 -6.77
N PHE A 114 -9.97 -17.91 -6.92
CA PHE A 114 -11.13 -18.60 -7.49
C PHE A 114 -11.90 -19.44 -6.46
N GLY A 115 -11.47 -19.43 -5.20
CA GLY A 115 -12.11 -20.18 -4.12
C GLY A 115 -13.48 -19.60 -3.72
N ALA A 116 -14.12 -20.22 -2.73
CA ALA A 116 -15.45 -19.81 -2.24
C ALA A 116 -15.50 -18.33 -1.79
N ASN A 117 -14.37 -17.78 -1.34
CA ASN A 117 -14.24 -16.38 -0.94
C ASN A 117 -13.86 -15.44 -2.09
N GLN A 118 -13.73 -15.93 -3.33
CA GLN A 118 -13.45 -15.14 -4.54
C GLN A 118 -12.23 -14.23 -4.41
N GLY A 119 -11.17 -14.72 -3.75
CA GLY A 119 -9.94 -13.96 -3.50
C GLY A 119 -10.00 -12.95 -2.35
N TYR A 120 -11.14 -12.77 -1.67
CA TYR A 120 -11.22 -11.89 -0.52
C TYR A 120 -10.51 -12.49 0.70
N ARG A 121 -9.71 -11.65 1.35
CA ARG A 121 -9.04 -11.93 2.61
C ARG A 121 -10.06 -11.99 3.76
N PRO A 122 -9.74 -12.70 4.86
CA PRO A 122 -10.56 -12.66 6.07
C PRO A 122 -10.82 -11.23 6.53
N ALA A 123 -12.05 -10.97 6.97
CA ALA A 123 -12.44 -9.65 7.42
C ALA A 123 -11.68 -9.22 8.68
N VAL A 124 -11.34 -7.94 8.75
CA VAL A 124 -10.66 -7.30 9.88
C VAL A 124 -11.54 -6.20 10.43
N PHE A 125 -11.72 -6.17 11.76
CA PHE A 125 -12.37 -5.05 12.42
C PHE A 125 -11.37 -3.92 12.59
N LEU A 126 -11.75 -2.71 12.19
CA LEU A 126 -11.01 -1.48 12.45
C LEU A 126 -11.86 -0.62 13.37
N ASP A 127 -11.24 -0.22 14.48
CA ASP A 127 -11.86 0.62 15.49
C ASP A 127 -11.31 2.05 15.42
N VAL A 128 -11.94 2.96 16.15
CA VAL A 128 -11.46 4.31 16.39
C VAL A 128 -10.62 4.27 17.67
N ASN A 129 -9.43 4.84 17.61
CA ASN A 129 -8.53 4.93 18.76
C ASN A 129 -9.14 5.77 19.89
N PRO A 130 -8.69 5.61 21.15
CA PRO A 130 -9.22 6.37 22.29
C PRO A 130 -9.11 7.89 22.17
N ASP A 131 -8.18 8.38 21.35
CA ASP A 131 -7.99 9.80 21.04
C ASP A 131 -8.94 10.33 19.95
N GLY A 132 -9.84 9.48 19.45
CA GLY A 132 -10.80 9.79 18.39
C GLY A 132 -10.24 9.69 16.97
N THR A 133 -8.99 9.22 16.80
CA THR A 133 -8.39 9.01 15.48
C THR A 133 -8.78 7.66 14.87
N GLY A 134 -8.88 7.57 13.55
CA GLY A 134 -9.09 6.29 12.87
C GLY A 134 -7.93 5.29 13.11
N GLY A 135 -8.26 4.02 13.35
CA GLY A 135 -7.27 2.94 13.43
C GLY A 135 -6.76 2.52 12.05
N CYS A 136 -5.48 2.12 11.99
CA CYS A 136 -4.84 1.53 10.81
C CYS A 136 -4.30 0.13 11.13
N LYS A 137 -4.43 -0.78 10.18
CA LYS A 137 -3.74 -2.09 10.20
C LYS A 137 -2.83 -2.23 9.00
N ARG A 138 -1.59 -2.62 9.26
CA ARG A 138 -0.59 -2.94 8.24
C ARG A 138 -0.53 -4.44 8.04
N PHE A 139 -0.43 -4.86 6.79
CA PHE A 139 -0.20 -6.24 6.40
C PHE A 139 1.03 -6.33 5.52
N ALA A 140 1.93 -7.26 5.81
CA ALA A 140 3.14 -7.46 5.03
C ALA A 140 2.83 -8.17 3.72
N LEU A 141 3.50 -7.79 2.65
CA LEU A 141 3.38 -8.45 1.34
C LEU A 141 4.63 -9.28 1.05
N SER A 142 4.40 -10.54 0.67
CA SER A 142 5.39 -11.38 0.01
C SER A 142 4.85 -11.88 -1.33
N TYR A 143 5.74 -12.46 -2.14
CA TYR A 143 5.44 -12.74 -3.54
C TYR A 143 5.97 -14.10 -3.96
N ARG A 144 5.21 -14.74 -4.83
CA ARG A 144 5.60 -16.02 -5.43
C ARG A 144 5.13 -16.14 -6.87
N THR A 145 5.75 -17.07 -7.58
CA THR A 145 5.34 -17.47 -8.93
C THR A 145 5.22 -18.97 -9.03
N SER A 146 4.26 -19.44 -9.81
CA SER A 146 4.02 -20.85 -10.15
C SER A 146 4.32 -21.17 -11.62
N THR A 147 4.87 -20.19 -12.34
CA THR A 147 5.29 -20.33 -13.75
C THR A 147 6.62 -19.65 -14.01
N GLU A 148 7.25 -20.05 -15.12
CA GLU A 148 8.54 -19.52 -15.54
C GLU A 148 8.46 -18.04 -15.93
N ARG A 149 9.49 -17.29 -15.52
CA ARG A 149 9.66 -15.86 -15.80
C ARG A 149 10.88 -15.61 -16.66
N SER A 150 10.78 -14.54 -17.43
CA SER A 150 11.82 -14.10 -18.35
C SER A 150 13.09 -13.68 -17.61
N ARG A 151 14.25 -14.07 -18.16
CA ARG A 151 15.60 -13.72 -17.67
C ARG A 151 16.15 -12.43 -18.28
N THR A 152 15.62 -12.03 -19.44
CA THR A 152 16.19 -10.96 -20.27
C THR A 152 15.24 -9.77 -20.35
N ASN A 153 13.95 -10.05 -20.46
CA ASN A 153 12.90 -9.04 -20.50
C ASN A 153 12.23 -8.90 -19.13
N ARG A 154 12.22 -7.68 -18.60
CA ARG A 154 11.44 -7.32 -17.42
C ARG A 154 9.95 -7.35 -17.79
N GLN A 155 9.14 -8.02 -16.96
CA GLN A 155 7.70 -8.11 -17.14
C GLN A 155 7.03 -7.04 -16.28
N ASN A 156 6.32 -6.12 -16.93
CA ASN A 156 5.54 -5.07 -16.28
C ASN A 156 4.07 -5.49 -16.24
N PHE A 157 3.41 -5.22 -15.12
CA PHE A 157 2.00 -5.57 -14.91
C PHE A 157 1.41 -4.69 -13.81
N SER A 158 0.10 -4.76 -13.63
CA SER A 158 -0.60 -4.05 -12.55
C SER A 158 -1.13 -5.01 -11.51
N ILE A 159 -1.11 -4.56 -10.25
CA ILE A 159 -1.86 -5.16 -9.15
C ILE A 159 -2.94 -4.17 -8.74
N THR A 160 -4.16 -4.66 -8.57
CA THR A 160 -5.32 -3.91 -8.10
C THR A 160 -5.80 -4.48 -6.78
N TRP A 161 -5.98 -3.61 -5.80
CA TRP A 161 -6.58 -3.92 -4.51
C TRP A 161 -7.96 -3.29 -4.44
N THR A 162 -8.98 -4.10 -4.15
CA THR A 162 -10.35 -3.63 -3.91
C THR A 162 -10.67 -3.78 -2.44
N LEU A 163 -11.00 -2.68 -1.77
CA LEU A 163 -11.41 -2.65 -0.37
C LEU A 163 -12.93 -2.56 -0.27
N GLU A 164 -13.49 -3.42 0.57
CA GLU A 164 -14.90 -3.43 0.92
C GLU A 164 -15.09 -3.23 2.41
N ARG A 165 -16.19 -2.56 2.74
CA ARG A 165 -16.68 -2.41 4.11
C ARG A 165 -18.00 -3.14 4.25
N SER A 166 -18.21 -3.77 5.39
CA SER A 166 -19.49 -4.40 5.71
C SER A 166 -20.51 -3.36 6.15
N THR A 167 -21.76 -3.57 5.74
CA THR A 167 -22.94 -2.83 6.22
C THR A 167 -23.78 -3.62 7.23
N GLY A 168 -23.46 -4.89 7.49
CA GLY A 168 -24.27 -5.78 8.34
C GLY A 168 -23.52 -6.61 9.40
N GLY A 169 -22.21 -6.40 9.59
CA GLY A 169 -21.41 -7.12 10.58
C GLY A 169 -20.23 -7.88 9.96
N GLN A 170 -19.67 -8.88 10.65
CA GLN A 170 -18.45 -9.55 10.18
C GLN A 170 -18.61 -10.27 8.84
N ASP A 171 -19.82 -10.71 8.51
CA ASP A 171 -20.08 -11.56 7.33
C ASP A 171 -20.66 -10.80 6.13
N GLY A 172 -20.93 -9.50 6.27
CA GLY A 172 -21.51 -8.65 5.23
C GLY A 172 -22.95 -8.20 5.52
N PRO A 173 -23.67 -7.64 4.53
CA PRO A 173 -23.29 -7.49 3.13
C PRO A 173 -22.15 -6.48 2.92
N TRP A 174 -21.46 -6.59 1.78
CA TRP A 174 -20.22 -5.88 1.51
C TRP A 174 -20.39 -4.83 0.43
N VAL A 175 -19.81 -3.66 0.65
CA VAL A 175 -19.83 -2.53 -0.30
C VAL A 175 -18.41 -2.08 -0.56
N GLN A 176 -18.04 -1.92 -1.83
CA GLN A 176 -16.75 -1.36 -2.21
C GLN A 176 -16.65 0.09 -1.73
N VAL A 177 -15.57 0.39 -1.00
CA VAL A 177 -15.30 1.73 -0.45
C VAL A 177 -14.04 2.35 -1.00
N ASP A 178 -13.11 1.55 -1.52
CA ASP A 178 -11.89 2.05 -2.13
C ASP A 178 -11.30 1.04 -3.12
N GLN A 179 -10.50 1.54 -4.06
CA GLN A 179 -9.75 0.73 -5.01
C GLN A 179 -8.44 1.41 -5.38
N PHE A 180 -7.35 0.66 -5.27
CA PHE A 180 -6.02 1.14 -5.58
C PHE A 180 -5.37 0.27 -6.65
N THR A 181 -4.65 0.86 -7.60
CA THR A 181 -3.88 0.12 -8.62
C THR A 181 -2.44 0.59 -8.66
N ARG A 182 -1.49 -0.36 -8.64
CA ARG A 182 -0.05 -0.10 -8.71
C ARG A 182 0.53 -0.77 -9.95
N GLN A 183 1.34 -0.02 -10.69
CA GLN A 183 2.21 -0.60 -11.71
C GLN A 183 3.45 -1.19 -11.02
N VAL A 184 3.79 -2.42 -11.37
CA VAL A 184 4.91 -3.17 -10.81
C VAL A 184 5.69 -3.86 -11.92
N SER A 185 6.87 -4.36 -11.57
CA SER A 185 7.69 -5.11 -12.52
C SER A 185 8.43 -6.24 -11.85
N ILE A 186 8.64 -7.34 -12.56
CA ILE A 186 9.47 -8.46 -12.11
C ILE A 186 10.43 -8.91 -13.22
N ILE A 187 11.52 -9.52 -12.80
CA ILE A 187 12.43 -10.27 -13.67
C ILE A 187 12.95 -11.47 -12.89
N ARG A 188 13.28 -12.54 -13.60
CA ARG A 188 13.96 -13.68 -13.01
C ARG A 188 15.43 -13.32 -12.76
N THR A 189 15.98 -13.67 -11.60
CA THR A 189 17.41 -13.46 -11.34
C THR A 189 18.23 -14.47 -12.13
N THR A 190 19.25 -13.98 -12.83
CA THR A 190 20.25 -14.83 -13.49
C THR A 190 21.41 -15.09 -12.53
N GLY A 191 21.71 -16.37 -12.29
CA GLY A 191 22.97 -16.76 -11.66
C GLY A 191 24.07 -16.97 -12.72
N THR A 192 25.34 -16.94 -12.31
CA THR A 192 26.50 -17.24 -13.17
C THR A 192 26.66 -18.73 -13.51
N ASN A 193 25.82 -19.62 -12.94
CA ASN A 193 26.00 -21.06 -13.03
C ASN A 193 24.82 -21.68 -13.77
N ASN A 194 25.10 -22.37 -14.87
CA ASN A 194 24.14 -22.77 -15.90
C ASN A 194 23.11 -23.87 -15.53
N ASN A 195 22.96 -24.32 -14.27
CA ASN A 195 21.83 -25.20 -13.88
C ASN A 195 20.68 -24.39 -13.26
N ASP A 196 20.39 -23.24 -13.86
CA ASP A 196 19.21 -22.42 -13.56
C ASP A 196 17.93 -23.03 -14.15
N GLY A 197 17.82 -24.37 -14.24
CA GLY A 197 16.51 -25.00 -14.46
C GLY A 197 15.60 -24.70 -13.27
N THR A 198 14.33 -24.41 -13.50
CA THR A 198 13.33 -24.46 -12.42
C THR A 198 12.14 -25.21 -12.98
N ASP A 199 12.01 -26.46 -12.54
CA ASP A 199 10.89 -27.30 -12.94
C ASP A 199 9.72 -27.04 -11.99
N PHE A 200 8.74 -26.27 -12.46
CA PHE A 200 7.55 -25.93 -11.68
C PHE A 200 6.67 -27.15 -11.37
N ASN A 201 6.88 -28.29 -12.04
CA ASN A 201 6.13 -29.52 -11.81
C ASN A 201 6.77 -30.43 -10.75
N GLN A 202 8.02 -30.16 -10.36
CA GLN A 202 8.69 -30.89 -9.29
C GLN A 202 8.48 -30.16 -7.95
N CYS A 203 7.55 -30.67 -7.14
CA CYS A 203 7.21 -30.11 -5.83
C CYS A 203 8.24 -30.45 -4.74
N SER A 204 9.50 -30.13 -4.98
CA SER A 204 10.60 -30.26 -4.02
C SER A 204 11.57 -29.10 -4.17
N THR A 205 12.31 -28.77 -3.10
CA THR A 205 13.32 -27.72 -3.13
C THR A 205 14.38 -28.05 -4.19
N GLN A 206 14.60 -27.10 -5.12
CA GLN A 206 15.59 -27.18 -6.18
C GLN A 206 16.77 -26.29 -5.84
N GLY A 207 17.97 -26.86 -5.94
CA GLY A 207 19.20 -26.23 -5.49
C GLY A 207 19.59 -24.99 -6.29
N ARG A 208 20.38 -24.13 -5.64
CA ARG A 208 21.38 -23.27 -6.29
C ARG A 208 22.62 -24.15 -6.42
N ILE A 209 23.15 -24.41 -7.63
CA ILE A 209 24.53 -24.94 -7.65
C ILE A 209 25.38 -23.83 -7.07
N ALA A 210 25.99 -24.08 -5.92
CA ALA A 210 26.98 -23.19 -5.37
C ALA A 210 28.03 -22.93 -6.46
N ALA A 211 28.44 -21.67 -6.62
CA ALA A 211 29.59 -21.35 -7.46
C ALA A 211 30.79 -22.13 -6.92
N GLY A 212 31.23 -23.16 -7.66
CA GLY A 212 32.37 -24.01 -7.28
C GLY A 212 32.09 -25.50 -7.09
N ALA A 213 30.87 -26.02 -7.31
CA ALA A 213 30.69 -27.47 -7.41
C ALA A 213 30.99 -27.93 -8.86
N THR A 214 32.19 -28.44 -9.08
CA THR A 214 32.54 -29.25 -10.25
C THR A 214 32.05 -30.68 -10.01
N ASP A 215 31.36 -31.25 -10.99
CA ASP A 215 31.23 -32.71 -11.13
C ASP A 215 32.61 -33.37 -11.33
#